data_AF-A0A2D8CLW7-F1
#
_entry.id   AF-A0A2D8CLW7-F1
#
_cell.length_a   1.000
_cell.length_b   1.000
_cell.length_c   1.000
_cell.angle_alpha   90.00
_cell.angle_beta   90.00
_cell.angle_gamma   90.00
#
_symmetry.space_group_name_H-M   'P 1'
#
loop_
_entity.id
_entity.type
_entity.pdbx_description
1 polymer ?
#
loop_
_entity_poly.entity_id
_entity_poly.type
_entity_poly.pdbx_seq_one_letter_code
_entity_poly.pdbx_strand_id
1 'polypeptide(L)' 'MSNFGFLKADWPEFIGDAQAVEKLVHFDPRGACGRARHLIEQVVLWMYEHDEDLELPYDTGLYNITNEMGFK' A
#
# COMPACT_ATOMS: atom_id res chain seq x y z
N MET A 1 -4.37 18.50 -9.24
CA MET A 1 -3.25 17.56 -9.49
C MET A 1 -3.08 16.76 -8.21
N SER A 2 -3.05 15.43 -8.28
CA SER A 2 -2.90 14.56 -7.10
C SER A 2 -1.44 14.14 -6.96
N ASN A 3 -0.94 14.00 -5.73
CA ASN A 3 0.38 13.46 -5.43
C ASN A 3 0.55 12.02 -5.92
N PHE A 4 -0.56 11.29 -6.08
CA PHE A 4 -0.58 9.89 -6.51
C PHE A 4 -0.91 9.72 -8.00
N GLY A 5 -0.77 10.78 -8.80
CA GLY A 5 -1.03 10.73 -10.24
C GLY A 5 -0.17 9.72 -11.00
N PHE A 6 1.03 9.39 -10.48
CA PHE A 6 1.95 8.44 -11.09
C PHE A 6 1.42 7.00 -11.09
N LEU A 7 0.58 6.62 -10.11
CA LEU A 7 -0.01 5.28 -10.03
C LEU A 7 -0.94 4.96 -11.20
N LYS A 8 -1.43 5.97 -11.92
CA LYS A 8 -2.41 5.80 -12.99
C LYS A 8 -1.91 4.90 -14.14
N ALA A 9 -0.62 4.93 -14.44
CA ALA A 9 -0.07 4.22 -15.58
C ALA A 9 0.06 2.72 -15.29
N ASP A 10 0.65 2.39 -14.14
CA ASP A 10 1.10 1.02 -13.85
C ASP A 10 0.27 0.33 -12.76
N TRP A 11 -0.40 1.08 -11.88
CA TRP A 11 -1.18 0.55 -10.74
C TRP A 11 -2.54 1.24 -10.55
N PRO A 12 -3.44 1.14 -11.55
CA PRO A 12 -4.74 1.80 -11.52
C PRO A 12 -5.67 1.33 -10.40
N GLU A 13 -5.45 0.15 -9.81
CA GLU A 13 -6.22 -0.39 -8.69
C GLU A 13 -6.04 0.41 -7.39
N PHE A 14 -4.85 1.00 -7.17
CA PHE A 14 -4.54 1.72 -5.93
C PHE A 14 -4.84 3.22 -5.98
N ILE A 15 -5.01 3.80 -7.18
CA ILE A 15 -5.14 5.25 -7.34
C ILE A 15 -6.37 5.82 -6.61
N GLY A 16 -7.49 5.09 -6.60
CA GLY A 16 -8.74 5.52 -5.98
C GLY A 16 -8.58 5.70 -4.47
N ASP A 17 -8.00 4.69 -3.82
CA ASP A 17 -7.74 4.71 -2.38
C ASP A 17 -6.66 5.70 -2.00
N ALA A 18 -5.59 5.83 -2.80
CA ALA A 18 -4.53 6.80 -2.57
C ALA A 18 -5.07 8.24 -2.61
N GLN A 19 -5.93 8.56 -3.59
CA GLN A 19 -6.60 9.87 -3.68
C GLN A 19 -7.61 10.10 -2.56
N ALA A 20 -8.27 9.05 -2.07
CA ALA A 20 -9.18 9.15 -0.94
C ALA A 20 -8.40 9.46 0.35
N VAL A 21 -7.28 8.79 0.60
CA VAL A 21 -6.38 9.05 1.73
C VAL A 21 -5.80 10.46 1.66
N GLU A 22 -5.36 10.89 0.46
CA GLU A 22 -4.86 12.25 0.20
C GLU A 22 -5.87 13.32 0.62
N LYS A 23 -7.15 13.13 0.31
CA LYS A 23 -8.21 14.07 0.71
C LYS A 23 -8.52 13.96 2.20
N LEU A 24 -8.53 12.74 2.74
CA LEU A 24 -8.92 12.49 4.12
C LEU A 24 -7.97 13.14 5.13
N VAL A 25 -6.68 13.26 4.82
CA VAL A 25 -5.68 13.86 5.73
C VAL A 25 -6.03 15.29 6.16
N HIS A 26 -6.73 16.04 5.31
CA HIS A 26 -7.16 17.41 5.61
C HIS A 26 -8.34 17.49 6.58
N PHE A 27 -9.16 16.43 6.65
CA PHE A 27 -10.38 16.40 7.46
C PHE A 27 -10.20 15.56 8.74
N ASP A 28 -9.63 14.36 8.61
CA ASP A 28 -9.35 13.44 9.71
C ASP A 28 -7.96 12.80 9.52
N PRO A 29 -6.90 13.44 10.01
CA PRO A 29 -5.54 12.93 9.86
C PRO A 29 -5.33 11.60 10.58
N ARG A 30 -6.04 11.32 11.68
CA ARG A 30 -5.89 10.05 12.41
C ARG A 30 -6.51 8.89 11.62
N GLY A 31 -7.72 9.10 11.09
CA GLY A 31 -8.36 8.14 10.19
C GLY A 31 -7.57 7.94 8.90
N ALA A 32 -6.97 9.01 8.36
CA ALA A 32 -6.09 8.94 7.20
C ALA A 32 -4.88 8.03 7.44
N CYS A 33 -4.22 8.11 8.59
CA CYS A 33 -3.10 7.21 8.93
C CYS A 33 -3.51 5.72 8.91
N GLY A 34 -4.68 5.39 9.46
CA GLY A 34 -5.18 4.01 9.46
C GLY A 34 -5.46 3.49 8.04
N ARG A 35 -6.11 4.31 7.21
CA ARG A 35 -6.37 3.96 5.81
C ARG A 35 -5.09 3.90 4.97
N ALA A 36 -4.14 4.80 5.20
CA ALA A 36 -2.83 4.77 4.54
C ALA A 36 -2.08 3.48 4.87
N ARG A 37 -2.07 3.06 6.15
CA ARG A 37 -1.46 1.79 6.57
C ARG A 37 -2.08 0.61 5.83
N HIS A 38 -3.41 0.55 5.78
CA HIS A 38 -4.11 -0.53 5.08
C HIS A 38 -3.79 -0.54 3.58
N LEU A 39 -3.79 0.63 2.92
CA LEU A 39 -3.42 0.74 1.51
C LEU A 39 -1.99 0.24 1.26
N ILE A 40 -1.03 0.62 2.11
CA ILE A 40 0.36 0.13 2.02
C ILE A 40 0.41 -1.40 2.17
N GLU A 41 -0.35 -1.96 3.11
CA GLU A 41 -0.44 -3.42 3.30
C GLU A 41 -0.97 -4.13 2.04
N GLN A 42 -2.00 -3.60 1.39
CA GLN A 42 -2.50 -4.15 0.14
C GLN A 42 -1.47 -4.06 -1.00
N VAL A 43 -0.74 -2.94 -1.10
CA VAL A 43 0.33 -2.77 -2.10
C VAL A 43 1.46 -3.77 -1.87
N VAL A 44 1.91 -3.96 -0.63
CA VAL A 44 2.97 -4.93 -0.32
C VAL A 44 2.50 -6.35 -0.62
N LEU A 45 1.29 -6.73 -0.22
CA LEU A 45 0.74 -8.05 -0.55
C LEU A 45 0.64 -8.27 -2.06
N TRP A 46 0.24 -7.26 -2.83
CA TRP A 46 0.25 -7.33 -4.29
C TRP A 46 1.66 -7.59 -4.84
N MET A 47 2.71 -7.00 -4.25
CA MET A 47 4.10 -7.30 -4.66
C MET A 47 4.45 -8.77 -4.41
N TYR A 48 4.08 -9.33 -3.27
CA TYR A 48 4.25 -10.77 -2.99
C TYR A 48 3.50 -11.69 -3.95
N GLU A 49 2.42 -11.22 -4.57
CA GLU A 49 1.66 -12.00 -5.55
C GLU A 49 2.23 -11.91 -6.97
N HIS A 50 2.97 -10.84 -7.29
CA HIS A 50 3.41 -10.52 -8.65
C HIS A 50 4.94 -10.56 -8.86
N ASP A 51 5.71 -10.65 -7.78
CA ASP A 51 7.17 -10.76 -7.82
C ASP A 51 7.59 -12.20 -7.47
N GLU A 52 8.23 -12.89 -8.42
CA GLU A 52 8.65 -14.29 -8.26
C GLU A 52 9.76 -14.46 -7.20
N ASP A 53 10.51 -13.39 -6.90
CA ASP A 53 11.57 -13.42 -5.88
C ASP A 53 11.01 -13.27 -4.44
N LEU A 54 9.71 -12.99 -4.30
CA LEU A 54 9.03 -12.80 -3.01
C LEU A 54 8.17 -14.01 -2.63
N GLU A 55 8.48 -14.65 -1.50
CA GLU A 55 7.66 -15.71 -0.91
C GLU A 55 6.83 -15.18 0.26
N LEU A 56 5.51 -15.32 0.18
CA LEU A 56 4.60 -14.84 1.22
C LEU A 56 4.84 -15.59 2.55
N PRO A 57 5.16 -14.89 3.66
CA PRO A 57 5.36 -15.54 4.95
C PRO A 57 4.04 -16.04 5.55
N TYR A 58 4.13 -16.94 6.52
CA TYR A 58 2.95 -17.48 7.21
C TYR A 58 2.10 -16.40 7.90
N ASP A 59 2.74 -15.41 8.53
CA ASP A 59 2.07 -14.26 9.13
C ASP A 59 2.12 -13.07 8.16
N THR A 60 0.97 -12.73 7.59
CA THR A 60 0.82 -11.71 6.55
C THR A 60 0.59 -10.31 7.09
N GLY A 61 0.75 -10.08 8.40
CA GLY A 61 0.62 -8.73 8.95
C GLY A 61 1.68 -7.79 8.38
N LEU A 62 1.31 -6.52 8.09
CA LEU A 62 2.19 -5.52 7.46
C LEU A 62 3.61 -5.47 8.05
N TYR A 63 3.76 -5.61 9.37
CA TYR A 63 5.08 -5.60 10.01
C TYR A 63 5.98 -6.74 9.55
N ASN A 64 5.43 -7.94 9.39
CA ASN A 64 6.22 -9.12 9.00
C ASN A 64 6.57 -9.06 7.52
N ILE A 65 5.56 -8.86 6.65
CA ILE A 65 5.76 -8.78 5.19
C ILE A 65 6.68 -7.64 4.76
N THR A 66 6.85 -6.57 5.56
CA THR A 66 7.84 -5.51 5.25
C THR A 66 9.21 -5.77 5.87
N ASN A 67 9.33 -6.74 6.77
CA ASN A 67 10.56 -7.02 7.51
C ASN A 67 11.28 -8.29 7.01
N GLU A 68 10.65 -9.07 6.13
CA GLU A 68 11.24 -10.22 5.45
C GLU A 68 12.50 -9.85 4.67
N MET A 69 13.44 -10.80 4.58
CA MET A 69 14.73 -10.57 3.92
C MET A 69 14.57 -10.33 2.42
N GLY A 70 13.67 -11.06 1.74
CA GLY A 70 13.45 -10.88 0.31
C GLY A 70 12.84 -9.52 -0.07
N PHE A 71 12.16 -8.87 0.88
CA PHE A 71 11.51 -7.57 0.65
C PHE A 71 12.44 -6.36 0.88
N LYS A 72 13.57 -6.54 1.58
CA LYS A 72 14.50 -5.47 1.97
C LYS A 72 15.63 -5.27 0.98
#